data_AF-A0A6A4WFU9-F1
#
_entry.id   AF-A0A6A4WFU9-F1
#
_cell.length_a   1.000
_cell.length_b   1.000
_cell.length_c   1.000
_cell.angle_alpha   90.00
_cell.angle_beta   90.00
_cell.angle_gamma   90.00
#
_symmetry.space_group_name_H-M   'P 1'
#
loop_
_entity.id
_entity.type
_entity.pdbx_description
1 polymer ?
#
loop_
_entity_poly.entity_id
_entity_poly.type
_entity_poly.pdbx_seq_one_letter_code
_entity_poly.pdbx_strand_id
1 'polypeptide(L)'
;MATLSSSSFSAEPVLSIVWGCQEINQSVFDRWNQGFVFSTDEPFALVQYEGGPCSIIAPIQAHIFKNMYKDFGDSWQKVTAGEADELLAVSLAEILCRCAGEGGSARLVVPESDPPSEGAEDGAQDGPGCRHSPGREASPGEGGRSPEERPAGLPSKRRRIEPAGFHSTLRLLELSTEAEVADFFRKNLPSYRAESGVLAFLYSLIQTKVGKRRG
;
A
#
# COMPACT_ATOMS: atom_id res chain seq x y z
N MET A 1 -25.95 -8.46 4.12
CA MET A 1 -25.88 -7.05 3.67
C MET A 1 -24.96 -6.35 4.64
N ALA A 2 -23.76 -5.96 4.21
CA ALA A 2 -22.91 -5.12 5.04
C ALA A 2 -23.64 -3.80 5.27
N THR A 3 -23.94 -3.48 6.54
CA THR A 3 -24.43 -2.16 6.90
C THR A 3 -23.31 -1.17 6.66
N LEU A 4 -23.34 -0.46 5.53
CA LEU A 4 -22.52 0.71 5.27
C LEU A 4 -22.96 1.82 6.23
N SER A 5 -22.56 1.71 7.49
CA SER A 5 -22.57 2.85 8.41
C SER A 5 -21.42 3.75 7.99
N SER A 6 -21.69 4.64 7.04
CA SER A 6 -20.80 5.73 6.64
C SER A 6 -20.69 6.71 7.81
N SER A 7 -19.93 6.34 8.84
CA SER A 7 -19.43 7.31 9.80
C SER A 7 -18.32 8.12 9.14
N SER A 8 -18.27 9.42 9.40
CA SER A 8 -17.18 10.25 8.90
C SER A 8 -15.85 9.74 9.46
N PHE A 9 -14.87 9.52 8.58
CA PHE A 9 -13.50 9.25 9.00
C PHE A 9 -13.02 10.46 9.81
N SER A 10 -12.82 10.26 11.12
CA SER A 10 -12.20 11.28 11.96
C SER A 10 -10.70 11.22 11.73
N ALA A 11 -10.24 11.95 10.71
CA ALA A 11 -8.85 11.94 10.27
C ALA A 11 -7.89 12.43 11.36
N GLU A 12 -8.21 13.54 12.04
CA GLU A 12 -7.32 14.25 12.95
C GLU A 12 -6.64 13.37 14.03
N PRO A 13 -7.34 12.50 14.79
CA PRO A 13 -6.68 11.62 15.76
C PRO A 13 -5.75 10.59 15.11
N VAL A 14 -6.10 10.08 13.93
CA VAL A 14 -5.27 9.09 13.22
C VAL A 14 -4.02 9.77 12.64
N LEU A 15 -4.20 10.93 12.01
CA LEU A 15 -3.11 11.68 11.40
C LEU A 15 -2.13 12.19 12.45
N SER A 16 -2.60 12.69 13.59
CA SER A 16 -1.72 13.12 14.68
C SER A 16 -0.91 11.97 15.30
N ILE A 17 -1.42 10.75 15.32
CA ILE A 17 -0.66 9.57 15.78
C ILE A 17 0.46 9.20 14.80
N VAL A 18 0.20 9.25 13.49
CA VAL A 18 1.16 8.81 12.47
C VAL A 18 2.18 9.90 12.13
N TRP A 19 1.71 11.14 12.03
CA TRP A 19 2.48 12.26 11.47
C TRP A 19 2.79 13.35 12.51
N GLY A 20 2.20 13.29 13.70
CA GLY A 20 2.32 14.34 14.72
C GLY A 20 1.39 15.53 14.45
N CYS A 21 1.54 16.60 15.24
CA CYS A 21 0.72 17.81 15.13
C CYS A 21 1.26 18.84 14.11
N GLN A 22 2.24 18.45 13.29
CA GLN A 22 2.89 19.32 12.31
C GLN A 22 2.41 18.98 10.91
N GLU A 23 2.71 19.87 9.95
CA GLU A 23 2.48 19.60 8.54
C GLU A 23 3.21 18.32 8.10
N ILE A 24 2.52 17.49 7.30
CA ILE A 24 3.05 16.21 6.86
C ILE A 24 4.18 16.45 5.86
N ASN A 25 5.39 16.04 6.23
CA ASN A 25 6.54 16.13 5.33
C ASN A 25 6.32 15.24 4.10
N GLN A 26 6.27 15.85 2.92
CA GLN A 26 6.04 15.14 1.65
C GLN A 26 7.00 13.99 1.41
N SER A 27 8.31 14.17 1.71
CA SER A 27 9.29 13.10 1.47
C SER A 27 9.03 11.89 2.39
N VAL A 28 8.59 12.12 3.63
CA VAL A 28 8.22 11.02 4.53
C VAL A 28 6.94 10.37 4.01
N PHE A 29 5.93 11.15 3.63
CA PHE A 29 4.70 10.62 3.04
C PHE A 29 4.96 9.74 1.81
N ASP A 30 5.82 10.19 0.88
CA ASP A 30 6.16 9.46 -0.35
C ASP A 30 6.79 8.08 -0.05
N ARG A 31 7.62 7.98 1.00
CA ARG A 31 8.19 6.70 1.43
C ARG A 31 7.13 5.72 1.95
N TRP A 32 6.09 6.24 2.61
CA TRP A 32 4.98 5.43 3.10
C TRP A 32 3.92 5.13 2.04
N ASN A 33 3.84 5.97 1.01
CA ASN A 33 2.92 5.83 -0.10
C ASN A 33 3.35 4.70 -1.07
N GLN A 34 3.14 3.46 -0.63
CA GLN A 34 3.34 2.25 -1.42
C GLN A 34 2.23 1.23 -1.14
N GLY A 35 2.10 0.24 -2.02
CA GLY A 35 1.23 -0.91 -1.84
C GLY A 35 1.96 -2.14 -1.31
N PHE A 36 1.20 -3.20 -1.09
CA PHE A 36 1.71 -4.54 -0.84
C PHE A 36 2.04 -5.21 -2.17
N VAL A 37 3.31 -5.18 -2.57
CA VAL A 37 3.77 -5.75 -3.84
C VAL A 37 4.68 -6.93 -3.54
N PHE A 38 4.41 -8.08 -4.18
CA PHE A 38 5.31 -9.23 -4.12
C PHE A 38 6.51 -9.02 -5.04
N SER A 39 7.65 -9.56 -4.63
CA SER A 39 8.86 -9.62 -5.44
C SER A 39 8.63 -10.44 -6.70
N THR A 40 9.32 -10.06 -7.78
CA THR A 40 9.40 -10.87 -9.00
C THR A 40 10.31 -12.08 -8.83
N ASP A 41 11.24 -12.02 -7.88
CA ASP A 41 12.29 -13.03 -7.69
C ASP A 41 11.87 -14.09 -6.67
N GLU A 42 11.06 -13.70 -5.69
CA GLU A 42 10.60 -14.58 -4.61
C GLU A 42 9.08 -14.44 -4.45
N PRO A 43 8.29 -15.44 -4.87
CA PRO A 43 6.85 -15.42 -4.69
C PRO A 43 6.58 -15.36 -3.18
N PHE A 44 5.60 -14.56 -2.75
CA PHE A 44 5.27 -14.28 -1.33
C PHE A 44 6.17 -13.28 -0.59
N ALA A 45 7.32 -12.87 -1.12
CA ALA A 45 8.14 -11.85 -0.47
C ALA A 45 7.60 -10.45 -0.77
N LEU A 46 7.09 -9.74 0.25
CA LEU A 46 6.68 -8.35 0.11
C LEU A 46 7.90 -7.43 -0.04
N VAL A 47 7.86 -6.57 -1.05
CA VAL A 47 8.90 -5.59 -1.33
C VAL A 47 8.66 -4.33 -0.52
N GLN A 48 9.74 -3.77 0.03
CA GLN A 48 9.77 -2.43 0.59
C GLN A 48 10.70 -1.57 -0.27
N TYR A 49 10.17 -0.48 -0.84
CA TYR A 49 10.96 0.38 -1.72
C TYR A 49 11.76 1.45 -0.95
N GLU A 50 11.27 1.86 0.21
CA GLU A 50 11.78 3.01 0.95
C GLU A 50 11.77 2.74 2.46
N GLY A 51 12.52 3.51 3.26
CA GLY A 51 12.52 3.38 4.72
C GLY A 51 11.20 3.82 5.37
N GLY A 52 10.73 3.11 6.40
CA GLY A 52 9.55 3.47 7.20
C GLY A 52 8.44 2.40 7.22
N PRO A 53 7.90 1.98 6.07
CA PRO A 53 6.83 0.97 5.96
C PRO A 53 7.10 -0.40 6.58
N CYS A 54 8.35 -0.73 6.92
CA CYS A 54 8.75 -2.02 7.50
C CYS A 54 7.90 -2.43 8.71
N SER A 55 7.48 -1.48 9.53
CA SER A 55 6.68 -1.72 10.73
C SER A 55 5.29 -2.29 10.43
N ILE A 56 4.82 -2.16 9.19
CA ILE A 56 3.55 -2.72 8.70
C ILE A 56 3.80 -3.93 7.81
N ILE A 57 4.79 -3.85 6.91
CA ILE A 57 5.10 -4.94 5.98
C ILE A 57 5.60 -6.19 6.71
N ALA A 58 6.52 -6.06 7.66
CA ALA A 58 7.12 -7.22 8.32
C ALA A 58 6.10 -8.07 9.11
N PRO A 59 5.16 -7.48 9.89
CA PRO A 59 4.09 -8.26 10.53
C PRO A 59 3.16 -8.97 9.54
N ILE A 60 2.88 -8.36 8.39
CA ILE A 60 2.05 -8.96 7.34
C ILE A 60 2.80 -10.12 6.68
N GLN A 61 4.08 -9.92 6.35
CA GLN A 61 4.94 -10.98 5.82
C GLN A 61 4.97 -12.22 6.73
N ALA A 62 5.07 -12.01 8.05
CA ALA A 62 5.04 -13.10 9.02
C ALA A 62 3.68 -13.84 9.03
N HIS A 63 2.55 -13.13 8.88
CA HIS A 63 1.24 -13.77 8.76
C HIS A 63 1.08 -14.54 7.44
N ILE A 64 1.63 -14.02 6.33
CA ILE A 64 1.67 -14.73 5.05
C ILE A 64 2.40 -16.06 5.22
N PHE A 65 3.59 -16.07 5.85
CA PHE A 65 4.32 -17.31 6.09
C PHE A 65 3.61 -18.27 7.04
N LYS A 66 2.98 -17.75 8.10
CA LYS A 66 2.13 -18.56 9.00
C LYS A 66 1.02 -19.28 8.22
N ASN A 67 0.30 -18.55 7.38
CA ASN A 67 -0.84 -19.08 6.64
C ASN A 67 -0.40 -19.99 5.50
N MET A 68 0.68 -19.63 4.81
CA MET A 68 1.31 -20.46 3.78
C MET A 68 1.71 -21.83 4.34
N TYR A 69 2.44 -21.85 5.46
CA TYR A 69 2.87 -23.11 6.07
C TYR A 69 1.68 -23.93 6.59
N LYS A 70 0.65 -23.26 7.14
CA LYS A 70 -0.58 -23.91 7.61
C LYS A 70 -1.34 -24.60 6.47
N ASP A 71 -1.48 -23.94 5.32
CA ASP A 71 -2.35 -24.40 4.24
C ASP A 71 -1.63 -25.29 3.23
N PHE A 72 -0.31 -25.11 3.04
CA PHE A 72 0.48 -25.82 2.04
C PHE A 72 1.59 -26.72 2.62
N GLY A 73 1.98 -26.52 3.88
CA GLY A 73 3.06 -27.27 4.53
C GLY A 73 4.33 -27.27 3.68
N ASP A 74 4.91 -28.45 3.45
CA ASP A 74 6.12 -28.63 2.63
C ASP A 74 5.90 -28.35 1.12
N SER A 75 4.65 -28.23 0.67
CA SER A 75 4.31 -27.92 -0.73
C SER A 75 4.22 -26.42 -1.03
N TRP A 76 4.65 -25.55 -0.11
CA TRP A 76 4.60 -24.10 -0.26
C TRP A 76 5.28 -23.58 -1.54
N GLN A 77 6.27 -24.30 -2.07
CA GLN A 77 6.96 -23.96 -3.32
C GLN A 77 6.07 -24.03 -4.56
N LYS A 78 4.89 -24.67 -4.47
CA LYS A 78 3.92 -24.84 -5.57
C LYS A 78 2.82 -23.77 -5.56
N VAL A 79 2.84 -22.88 -4.58
CA VAL A 79 1.82 -21.86 -4.41
C VAL A 79 1.87 -20.90 -5.61
N THR A 80 0.70 -20.64 -6.18
CA THR A 80 0.49 -19.80 -7.34
C THR A 80 0.39 -18.33 -6.96
N ALA A 81 0.45 -17.42 -7.94
CA ALA A 81 0.23 -16.00 -7.71
C ALA A 81 -1.17 -15.69 -7.13
N GLY A 82 -2.20 -16.44 -7.55
CA GLY A 82 -3.56 -16.30 -7.01
C GLY A 82 -3.66 -16.73 -5.55
N GLU A 83 -2.95 -17.79 -5.17
CA GLU A 83 -2.87 -18.22 -3.77
C GLU A 83 -2.00 -17.26 -2.93
N ALA A 84 -0.98 -16.62 -3.51
CA ALA A 84 -0.23 -15.54 -2.87
C ALA A 84 -1.16 -14.38 -2.48
N ASP A 85 -2.03 -13.99 -3.40
CA ASP A 85 -3.01 -12.92 -3.22
C ASP A 85 -4.04 -13.28 -2.16
N GLU A 86 -4.51 -14.53 -2.15
CA GLU A 86 -5.38 -15.06 -1.09
C GLU A 86 -4.69 -15.03 0.28
N LEU A 87 -3.43 -15.47 0.36
CA LEU A 87 -2.63 -15.44 1.59
C LEU A 87 -2.47 -14.00 2.11
N LEU A 88 -2.24 -13.03 1.23
CA LEU A 88 -2.18 -11.61 1.60
C LEU A 88 -3.54 -11.12 2.13
N ALA A 89 -4.63 -11.38 1.41
CA ALA A 89 -5.97 -10.96 1.81
C ALA A 89 -6.38 -11.51 3.19
N VAL A 90 -6.16 -12.81 3.42
CA VAL A 90 -6.42 -13.45 4.72
C VAL A 90 -5.51 -12.89 5.80
N SER A 91 -4.23 -12.67 5.53
CA SER A 91 -3.29 -12.12 6.51
C SER A 91 -3.67 -10.70 6.96
N LEU A 92 -4.10 -9.84 6.03
CA LEU A 92 -4.60 -8.50 6.34
C LEU A 92 -5.86 -8.57 7.22
N ALA A 93 -6.78 -9.49 6.90
CA ALA A 93 -8.01 -9.70 7.66
C ALA A 93 -7.73 -10.21 9.08
N GLU A 94 -6.89 -11.23 9.23
CA GLU A 94 -6.49 -11.79 10.53
C GLU A 94 -5.89 -10.71 11.43
N ILE A 95 -4.95 -9.92 10.92
CA ILE A 95 -4.29 -8.87 11.72
C ILE A 95 -5.31 -7.84 12.18
N LEU A 96 -6.19 -7.39 11.28
CA LEU A 96 -7.18 -6.36 11.60
C LEU A 96 -8.22 -6.86 12.62
N CYS A 97 -8.70 -8.10 12.48
CA CYS A 97 -9.64 -8.70 13.41
C CYS A 97 -9.00 -8.95 14.78
N ARG A 98 -7.73 -9.38 14.81
CA ARG A 98 -6.96 -9.48 16.07
C ARG A 98 -6.80 -8.11 16.73
N CYS A 99 -6.66 -7.04 15.94
CA CYS A 99 -6.59 -5.67 16.46
C CYS A 99 -7.93 -5.22 17.09
N ALA A 100 -9.06 -5.59 16.50
CA ALA A 100 -10.40 -5.34 17.07
C ALA A 100 -10.61 -6.10 18.40
N GLY A 101 -10.14 -7.35 18.43
CA GLY A 101 -10.30 -8.26 19.56
C GLY A 101 -11.72 -8.82 19.65
N GLU A 102 -11.96 -9.64 20.67
CA GLU A 102 -13.22 -10.37 20.84
C GLU A 102 -14.43 -9.40 20.94
N GLY A 103 -15.45 -9.65 20.13
CA GLY A 103 -16.67 -8.84 20.06
C GLY A 103 -16.51 -7.45 19.42
N GLY A 104 -15.32 -7.10 18.90
CA GLY A 104 -15.07 -5.81 18.25
C GLY A 104 -15.23 -5.85 16.72
N SER A 105 -15.59 -4.72 16.13
CA SER A 105 -15.61 -4.55 14.67
C SER A 105 -14.26 -4.05 14.13
N ALA A 106 -13.89 -4.52 12.95
CA ALA A 106 -12.80 -3.96 12.14
C ALA A 106 -13.25 -2.66 11.49
N ARG A 107 -12.42 -1.61 11.58
CA ARG A 107 -12.68 -0.28 11.01
C ARG A 107 -11.66 0.00 9.90
N LEU A 108 -12.09 -0.20 8.66
CA LEU A 108 -11.29 -0.07 7.44
C LEU A 108 -11.29 1.37 6.94
N VAL A 109 -10.10 1.93 6.74
CA VAL A 109 -9.89 3.21 6.08
C VAL A 109 -9.59 2.94 4.62
N VAL A 110 -10.45 3.44 3.73
CA VAL A 110 -10.41 3.15 2.29
C VAL A 110 -10.37 4.45 1.51
N PRO A 111 -9.46 4.62 0.54
CA PRO A 111 -9.54 5.74 -0.40
C PRO A 111 -10.77 5.57 -1.29
N GLU A 112 -11.54 6.64 -1.48
CA GLU A 112 -12.59 6.69 -2.49
C GLU A 112 -11.94 6.59 -3.87
N SER A 113 -12.36 5.62 -4.68
CA SER A 113 -11.91 5.54 -6.06
C SER A 113 -12.45 6.73 -6.83
N ASP A 114 -11.58 7.48 -7.52
CA ASP A 114 -12.03 8.46 -8.50
C ASP A 114 -12.93 7.76 -9.53
N PRO A 115 -14.06 8.36 -9.96
CA PRO A 115 -14.76 7.88 -11.13
C PRO A 115 -13.78 7.84 -12.31
N PRO A 116 -13.86 6.84 -13.22
CA PRO A 116 -12.98 6.77 -14.37
C PRO A 116 -13.07 8.09 -15.13
N SER A 117 -11.94 8.79 -15.23
CA SER A 117 -11.86 10.00 -16.03
C SER A 117 -12.02 9.58 -17.49
N GLU A 118 -13.21 9.78 -18.05
CA GLU A 118 -13.45 9.59 -19.49
C GLU A 118 -12.58 10.60 -20.26
N GLY A 119 -11.70 10.09 -21.11
CA GLY A 119 -11.04 10.88 -22.17
C GLY A 119 -9.66 11.41 -21.82
N ALA A 120 -8.64 10.58 -22.03
CA ALA A 120 -7.34 11.06 -22.49
C ALA A 120 -6.98 10.24 -23.74
N GLU A 121 -7.47 10.70 -24.89
CA GLU A 121 -7.08 10.19 -26.19
C GLU A 121 -5.58 10.45 -26.38
N ASP A 122 -4.86 9.38 -26.73
CA ASP A 122 -3.42 9.35 -26.94
C ASP A 122 -3.09 10.06 -28.26
N GLY A 123 -2.99 11.39 -28.19
CA GLY A 123 -2.59 12.24 -29.30
C GLY A 123 -1.08 12.18 -29.53
N ALA A 124 -0.61 11.10 -30.15
CA ALA A 124 0.73 11.02 -30.72
C ALA A 124 0.87 12.05 -31.85
N GLN A 125 1.63 13.13 -31.61
CA GLN A 125 2.14 14.01 -32.66
C GLN A 125 3.66 13.93 -32.70
N ASP A 126 4.13 13.25 -33.75
CA ASP A 126 5.50 13.29 -34.26
C ASP A 126 5.90 14.72 -34.64
N GLY A 127 7.11 15.13 -34.26
CA GLY A 127 7.74 16.37 -34.69
C GLY A 127 9.28 16.26 -34.65
N PRO A 128 10.01 16.80 -35.65
CA PRO A 128 11.23 16.20 -36.16
C PRO A 128 12.52 16.64 -35.46
N GLY A 129 13.55 15.80 -35.61
CA GLY A 129 14.83 15.92 -34.95
C GLY A 129 15.69 17.11 -35.39
N CYS A 130 16.52 17.56 -34.44
CA CYS A 130 17.64 18.46 -34.68
C CYS A 130 18.93 17.78 -34.23
N ARG A 131 19.72 17.39 -35.23
CA ARG A 131 21.16 17.10 -35.16
C ARG A 131 21.88 18.35 -34.63
N HIS A 132 22.93 18.20 -33.80
CA HIS A 132 24.23 18.88 -33.89
C HIS A 132 25.07 18.58 -32.65
N SER A 133 26.18 17.85 -32.84
CA SER A 133 27.36 17.92 -31.96
C SER A 133 28.16 19.19 -32.33
N PRO A 134 29.03 19.70 -31.44
CA PRO A 134 30.41 19.20 -31.42
C PRO A 134 31.02 19.11 -30.02
N GLY A 135 32.10 18.33 -29.92
CA GLY A 135 32.77 17.98 -28.68
C GLY A 135 33.69 19.05 -28.09
N ARG A 136 34.11 18.78 -26.84
CA ARG A 136 35.34 19.31 -26.25
C ARG A 136 35.82 18.43 -25.10
N GLU A 137 37.13 18.49 -24.91
CA GLU A 137 38.01 17.50 -24.30
C GLU A 137 38.05 17.51 -22.76
N ALA A 138 38.72 16.48 -22.24
CA ALA A 138 38.75 15.93 -20.88
C ALA A 138 39.44 16.77 -19.79
N SER A 139 39.08 16.49 -18.51
CA SER A 139 40.03 16.17 -17.41
C SER A 139 39.32 15.89 -16.05
N PRO A 140 40.00 15.28 -15.05
CA PRO A 140 39.49 14.14 -14.27
C PRO A 140 39.15 14.42 -12.78
N GLY A 141 38.44 13.47 -12.16
CA GLY A 141 38.07 13.41 -10.73
C GLY A 141 36.55 13.24 -10.61
N GLU A 142 35.93 12.37 -9.82
CA GLU A 142 36.32 11.52 -8.69
C GLU A 142 35.42 10.27 -8.71
N GLY A 143 35.76 9.27 -7.89
CA GLY A 143 35.24 7.89 -7.93
C GLY A 143 33.74 7.71 -8.17
N GLY A 144 33.42 7.07 -9.31
CA GLY A 144 32.08 6.58 -9.62
C GLY A 144 31.68 5.46 -8.67
N ARG A 145 30.79 5.78 -7.71
CA ARG A 145 29.92 4.77 -7.12
C ARG A 145 28.92 4.41 -8.22
N SER A 146 28.97 3.16 -8.67
CA SER A 146 28.00 2.61 -9.63
C SER A 146 26.58 2.94 -9.16
N PRO A 147 25.66 3.39 -10.04
CA PRO A 147 24.26 3.49 -9.66
C PRO A 147 23.80 2.10 -9.25
N GLU A 148 23.30 1.96 -8.02
CA GLU A 148 22.50 0.79 -7.65
C GLU A 148 21.41 0.66 -8.72
N GLU A 149 21.41 -0.48 -9.42
CA GLU A 149 20.38 -0.80 -10.39
C GLU A 149 19.04 -0.77 -9.65
N ARG A 150 18.15 0.13 -10.09
CA ARG A 150 16.79 0.24 -9.56
C ARG A 150 16.11 -1.13 -9.72
N PRO A 151 15.45 -1.68 -8.68
CA PRO A 151 14.74 -2.94 -8.78
C PRO A 151 13.75 -2.90 -9.96
N ALA A 152 13.79 -3.94 -10.80
CA ALA A 152 12.84 -4.10 -11.89
C ALA A 152 11.42 -4.18 -11.32
N GLY A 153 10.54 -3.25 -11.72
CA GLY A 153 9.14 -3.20 -11.26
C GLY A 153 8.67 -1.85 -10.71
N LEU A 154 9.57 -0.87 -10.51
CA LEU A 154 9.16 0.50 -10.16
C LEU A 154 8.48 1.18 -11.36
N PRO A 155 7.22 1.67 -11.25
CA PRO A 155 6.64 2.52 -12.28
C PRO A 155 7.54 3.74 -12.51
N SER A 156 7.78 4.08 -13.78
CA SER A 156 8.81 5.04 -14.20
C SER A 156 8.67 6.44 -13.60
N LYS A 157 7.48 6.81 -13.09
CA LYS A 157 7.21 7.95 -12.21
C LYS A 157 6.01 7.60 -11.33
N ARG A 158 6.17 7.52 -9.99
CA ARG A 158 5.03 7.51 -9.07
C ARG A 158 4.25 8.82 -9.26
N ARG A 159 2.93 8.76 -9.28
CA ARG A 159 2.13 9.98 -9.33
C ARG A 159 2.33 10.68 -7.99
N ARG A 160 2.89 11.90 -8.00
CA ARG A 160 3.12 12.64 -6.76
C ARG A 160 1.76 13.11 -6.24
N ILE A 161 1.30 12.50 -5.15
CA ILE A 161 0.04 12.85 -4.49
C ILE A 161 0.39 13.68 -3.24
N GLU A 162 -0.25 14.82 -3.08
CA GLU A 162 -0.11 15.63 -1.87
C GLU A 162 -0.86 14.97 -0.70
N PRO A 163 -0.28 14.96 0.52
CA PRO A 163 -0.90 14.35 1.69
C PRO A 163 -2.36 14.78 1.88
N ALA A 164 -2.62 16.09 1.87
CA ALA A 164 -3.96 16.62 2.05
C ALA A 164 -4.97 16.10 1.02
N GLY A 165 -4.55 16.02 -0.25
CA GLY A 165 -5.37 15.45 -1.33
C GLY A 165 -5.70 13.99 -1.07
N PHE A 166 -4.71 13.17 -0.71
CA PHE A 166 -4.93 11.76 -0.34
C PHE A 166 -5.86 11.61 0.88
N HIS A 167 -5.62 12.37 1.96
CA HIS A 167 -6.43 12.25 3.17
C HIS A 167 -7.88 12.69 2.98
N SER A 168 -8.14 13.61 2.05
CA SER A 168 -9.50 14.07 1.73
C SER A 168 -10.40 12.99 1.11
N THR A 169 -9.81 11.97 0.47
CA THR A 169 -10.56 10.87 -0.17
C THR A 169 -10.87 9.71 0.77
N LEU A 170 -10.33 9.73 2.00
CA LEU A 170 -10.45 8.60 2.91
C LEU A 170 -11.86 8.48 3.50
N ARG A 171 -12.39 7.26 3.43
CA ARG A 171 -13.68 6.86 4.00
C ARG A 171 -13.47 5.78 5.05
N LEU A 172 -14.48 5.63 5.91
CA LEU A 172 -14.49 4.64 6.96
C LEU A 172 -15.58 3.60 6.71
N LEU A 173 -15.18 2.34 6.68
CA LEU A 173 -16.05 1.18 6.60
C LEU A 173 -15.90 0.36 7.88
N GLU A 174 -17.01 -0.11 8.44
CA GLU A 174 -16.99 -1.00 9.61
C GLU A 174 -17.52 -2.38 9.22
N LEU A 175 -16.79 -3.42 9.59
CA LEU A 175 -17.13 -4.82 9.34
C LEU A 175 -17.01 -5.60 10.65
N SER A 176 -17.96 -6.50 10.91
CA SER A 176 -18.11 -7.13 12.23
C SER A 176 -17.51 -8.52 12.30
N THR A 177 -17.27 -9.17 11.16
CA THR A 177 -16.77 -10.55 11.13
C THR A 177 -15.49 -10.68 10.31
N GLU A 178 -14.64 -11.63 10.69
CA GLU A 178 -13.41 -11.93 9.95
C GLU A 178 -13.68 -12.35 8.51
N ALA A 179 -14.78 -13.08 8.27
CA ALA A 179 -15.22 -13.46 6.94
C ALA A 179 -15.54 -12.24 6.06
N GLU A 180 -16.26 -11.25 6.59
CA GLU A 180 -16.56 -10.01 5.87
C GLU A 180 -15.29 -9.20 5.57
N VAL A 181 -14.36 -9.15 6.52
CA VAL A 181 -13.08 -8.45 6.34
C VAL A 181 -12.22 -9.14 5.28
N ALA A 182 -12.14 -10.48 5.30
CA ALA A 182 -11.43 -11.25 4.29
C ALA A 182 -12.05 -11.06 2.90
N ASP A 183 -13.38 -11.14 2.78
CA ASP A 183 -14.10 -10.88 1.53
C ASP A 183 -13.88 -9.46 1.01
N PHE A 184 -13.82 -8.48 1.91
CA PHE A 184 -13.47 -7.11 1.55
C PHE A 184 -12.06 -7.04 0.95
N PHE A 185 -11.05 -7.62 1.61
CA PHE A 185 -9.67 -7.59 1.08
C PHE A 185 -9.55 -8.36 -0.22
N ARG A 186 -10.20 -9.51 -0.39
CA ARG A 186 -10.21 -10.25 -1.67
C ARG A 186 -10.72 -9.40 -2.83
N LYS A 187 -11.85 -8.71 -2.62
CA LYS A 187 -12.48 -7.86 -3.65
C LYS A 187 -11.68 -6.61 -3.97
N ASN A 188 -11.00 -6.04 -2.96
CA ASN A 188 -10.30 -4.75 -3.06
C ASN A 188 -8.78 -4.90 -3.11
N LEU A 189 -8.25 -6.12 -3.21
CA LEU A 189 -6.82 -6.39 -3.15
C LEU A 189 -6.01 -5.56 -4.16
N PRO A 190 -6.47 -5.37 -5.42
CA PRO A 190 -5.74 -4.52 -6.37
C PRO A 190 -5.42 -3.12 -5.83
N SER A 191 -6.35 -2.50 -5.10
CA SER A 191 -6.15 -1.18 -4.47
C SER A 191 -5.14 -1.21 -3.33
N TYR A 192 -5.03 -2.32 -2.60
CA TYR A 192 -4.02 -2.50 -1.55
C TYR A 192 -2.64 -2.87 -2.08
N ARG A 193 -2.57 -3.43 -3.30
CA ARG A 193 -1.31 -3.64 -4.04
C ARG A 193 -0.84 -2.38 -4.76
N ALA A 194 -1.76 -1.45 -5.04
CA ALA A 194 -1.46 -0.14 -5.61
C ALA A 194 -0.87 0.85 -4.59
N GLU A 195 -0.51 2.05 -5.05
CA GLU A 195 -0.04 3.14 -4.18
C GLU A 195 -1.01 3.38 -3.02
N SER A 196 -0.48 3.79 -1.86
CA SER A 196 -1.21 4.03 -0.62
C SER A 196 -1.80 2.82 0.11
N GLY A 197 -1.72 1.60 -0.43
CA GLY A 197 -2.25 0.39 0.23
C GLY A 197 -1.71 0.16 1.65
N VAL A 198 -0.41 0.40 1.86
CA VAL A 198 0.21 0.31 3.19
C VAL A 198 -0.35 1.37 4.15
N LEU A 199 -0.51 2.61 3.68
CA LEU A 199 -1.06 3.71 4.50
C LEU A 199 -2.53 3.48 4.85
N ALA A 200 -3.34 3.06 3.89
CA ALA A 200 -4.74 2.71 4.12
C ALA A 200 -4.86 1.61 5.19
N PHE A 201 -4.01 0.59 5.13
CA PHE A 201 -3.99 -0.47 6.14
C PHE A 201 -3.50 0.02 7.51
N LEU A 202 -2.43 0.83 7.57
CA LEU A 202 -1.96 1.45 8.81
C LEU A 202 -3.07 2.26 9.51
N TYR A 203 -3.78 3.10 8.75
CA TYR A 203 -4.89 3.88 9.30
C TYR A 203 -6.05 3.00 9.76
N SER A 204 -6.32 1.91 9.06
CA SER A 204 -7.31 0.90 9.47
C SER A 204 -6.96 0.28 10.83
N LEU A 205 -5.69 -0.06 11.07
CA LEU A 205 -5.22 -0.59 12.36
C LEU A 205 -5.43 0.42 13.50
N ILE A 206 -5.02 1.67 13.29
CA ILE A 206 -5.16 2.72 14.28
C ILE A 206 -6.64 2.98 14.56
N GLN A 207 -7.46 3.09 13.51
CA GLN A 207 -8.88 3.40 13.64
C GLN A 207 -9.65 2.27 14.35
N THR A 208 -9.29 1.02 14.07
CA THR A 208 -9.81 -0.17 14.76
C THR A 208 -9.44 -0.15 16.24
N LYS A 209 -8.19 0.20 16.58
CA LYS A 209 -7.75 0.23 17.99
C LYS A 209 -8.30 1.41 18.77
N VAL A 210 -8.34 2.60 18.18
CA VAL A 210 -8.82 3.83 18.83
C VAL A 210 -10.33 3.81 19.01
N GLY A 211 -11.08 3.22 18.07
CA GLY A 211 -12.53 3.03 18.19
C GLY A 211 -12.92 2.30 19.47
N LYS A 212 -12.14 1.28 19.87
CA LYS A 212 -12.37 0.49 21.08
C LYS A 212 -12.28 1.29 22.39
N ARG A 213 -11.48 2.36 22.44
CA ARG A 213 -11.29 3.14 23.68
C ARG A 213 -12.40 4.15 23.97
N ARG A 214 -13.34 4.35 23.02
CA ARG A 214 -14.40 5.35 23.10
C ARG A 214 -15.80 4.76 23.32
N GLY A 215 -15.90 3.43 23.46
CA GLY A 215 -17.12 2.70 23.82
C GLY A 215 -17.14 2.31 25.29
#